data_AF-A0A081CVI2-F1
#
_entry.id   AF-A0A081CVI2-F1
#
_cell.length_a   1.000
_cell.length_b   1.000
_cell.length_c   1.000
_cell.angle_alpha   90.00
_cell.angle_beta   90.00
_cell.angle_gamma   90.00
#
_symmetry.space_group_name_H-M   'P 1'
#
loop_
_entity.id
_entity.type
_entity.pdbx_description
1 polymer ?
#
loop_
_entity_poly.entity_id
_entity_poly.type
_entity_poly.pdbx_seq_one_letter_code
_entity_poly.pdbx_strand_id
1 'polypeptide(L)'
;MNFDIYPPSKVNLSSIKGQVALQQDNWDDYKFKTTYQLYYSDGKAAEPLFVGSVKILKLGQKEREPLQITDPFESLDEQWCSVGETLDYYERLSTIGEADRTEILRSLRDVVANPIFVPEFQNELGWRKSLFRDNVSWNRFLDDATAVLNKDFSKLANLETPFSFKPTESSDVLALEFAAPPVPNYYQAMRTLGPSGNEVLLPQRIVALIGRNGSGKSTLLSRLSHVAFASGSARQRAAVRQLGSFDPPDINFSRVITISYSAFDSFDVPGLDGRDRVQIAKDIAAGQGRFAYCGLRDISAETQERENAGEDPAAPQTLTRLKSIDSLADEFEELVTAISNGGRRSLFLEALSPLLSEPSFAQRGDEGEAEFIINEPKRSFLSWSTGHKIALHVIASLTARAARKSLVLFDEPEMHLHPPLTAALMQSIRVILEEVNAFCIVATHSPVVVQETLARHVRVVTRAGDTVHLKQPELETFGENVGILTYDIFGLVASSTDFHEVLDLLVDADLGLEVIEGLFTPALSGQARGYVMSKIARSEQKK
;
A
#
# COMPACT_ATOMS: atom_id res chain seq x y z
N MET A 1 33.62 13.24 10.85
CA MET A 1 32.46 13.44 11.76
C MET A 1 32.66 12.54 12.99
N ASN A 2 32.35 12.96 14.23
CA ASN A 2 32.57 12.14 15.43
C ASN A 2 31.26 11.50 15.92
N PHE A 3 31.27 10.19 16.16
CA PHE A 3 30.14 9.41 16.67
C PHE A 3 30.18 9.34 18.20
N ASP A 4 29.24 10.02 18.85
CA ASP A 4 29.06 9.93 20.29
C ASP A 4 28.38 8.61 20.68
N ILE A 5 28.87 7.94 21.73
CA ILE A 5 28.27 6.68 22.22
C ILE A 5 27.44 6.95 23.47
N TYR A 6 26.19 6.48 23.46
CA TYR A 6 25.25 6.57 24.57
C TYR A 6 24.94 5.19 25.13
N PRO A 7 24.72 5.07 26.45
CA PRO A 7 24.38 3.81 27.08
C PRO A 7 23.00 3.31 26.64
N PRO A 8 22.71 2.01 26.83
CA PRO A 8 21.42 1.44 26.45
C PRO A 8 20.23 2.09 27.17
N SER A 9 19.22 2.46 26.39
CA SER A 9 17.95 2.97 26.88
C SER A 9 16.81 2.57 25.95
N LYS A 10 15.60 2.46 26.53
CA LYS A 10 14.36 2.28 25.76
C LYS A 10 13.80 3.62 25.23
N VAL A 11 14.31 4.74 25.75
CA VAL A 11 13.84 6.09 25.41
C VAL A 11 14.74 6.68 24.32
N ASN A 12 14.12 7.36 23.35
CA ASN A 12 14.82 8.12 22.32
C ASN A 12 15.70 9.22 22.93
N LEU A 13 16.83 9.50 22.29
CA LEU A 13 17.65 10.64 22.66
C LEU A 13 16.92 11.94 22.28
N SER A 14 16.60 12.78 23.26
CA SER A 14 16.01 14.10 23.02
C SER A 14 17.02 15.12 22.49
N SER A 15 18.32 14.87 22.71
CA SER A 15 19.42 15.71 22.26
C SER A 15 20.69 14.87 22.13
N ILE A 16 21.57 15.26 21.19
CA ILE A 16 22.91 14.68 21.03
C ILE A 16 23.95 15.81 21.08
N LYS A 17 25.19 15.50 21.50
CA LYS A 17 26.27 16.50 21.66
C LYS A 17 26.88 16.89 20.31
N GLY A 18 27.16 15.91 19.44
CA GLY A 18 27.63 16.11 18.08
C GLY A 18 26.53 16.03 17.02
N GLN A 19 26.94 15.80 15.76
CA GLN A 19 26.02 15.61 14.63
C GLN A 19 25.46 14.19 14.55
N VAL A 20 26.17 13.21 15.08
CA VAL A 20 25.78 11.79 15.03
C VAL A 20 26.04 11.09 16.35
N ALA A 21 25.17 10.16 16.68
CA ALA A 21 25.29 9.36 17.88
C ALA A 21 24.83 7.92 17.64
N LEU A 22 25.47 6.99 18.36
CA LEU A 22 25.03 5.62 18.50
C LEU A 22 24.59 5.38 19.95
N GLN A 23 23.32 5.04 20.14
CA GLN A 23 22.85 4.52 21.42
C GLN A 23 22.97 3.00 21.40
N GLN A 24 23.66 2.43 22.38
CA GLN A 24 23.85 1.00 22.50
C GLN A 24 22.52 0.26 22.68
N ASP A 25 22.39 -0.95 22.12
CA ASP A 25 21.25 -1.83 22.39
C ASP A 25 21.73 -3.18 22.94
N ASN A 26 21.20 -3.57 24.10
CA ASN A 26 21.57 -4.82 24.77
C ASN A 26 20.92 -6.06 24.14
N TRP A 27 20.19 -5.89 23.04
CA TRP A 27 19.62 -6.98 22.27
C TRP A 27 20.66 -8.06 21.93
N ASP A 28 20.30 -9.30 22.25
CA ASP A 28 21.14 -10.49 22.04
C ASP A 28 20.60 -11.27 20.83
N ASP A 29 21.34 -11.20 19.72
CA ASP A 29 21.06 -11.95 18.49
C ASP A 29 21.84 -13.26 18.49
N TYR A 30 21.24 -14.33 19.00
CA TYR A 30 21.85 -15.67 19.00
C TYR A 30 23.27 -15.66 19.62
N LYS A 31 23.41 -14.97 20.76
CA LYS A 31 24.62 -14.70 21.51
C LYS A 31 25.54 -13.64 20.88
N PHE A 32 25.11 -12.90 19.87
CA PHE A 32 25.87 -11.76 19.35
C PHE A 32 25.22 -10.45 19.81
N LYS A 33 26.05 -9.50 20.25
CA LYS A 33 25.62 -8.13 20.56
C LYS A 33 26.27 -7.19 19.56
N THR A 34 25.48 -6.79 18.56
CA THR A 34 25.92 -5.97 17.42
C THR A 34 25.01 -4.77 17.17
N THR A 35 23.90 -4.64 17.91
CA THR A 35 22.85 -3.66 17.59
C THR A 35 23.11 -2.32 18.29
N TYR A 36 23.00 -1.25 17.51
CA TYR A 36 23.08 0.14 17.95
C TYR A 36 21.96 0.94 17.27
N GLN A 37 21.55 2.03 17.89
CA GLN A 37 20.51 2.94 17.39
C GLN A 37 21.18 4.22 16.88
N LEU A 38 21.06 4.51 15.58
CA LEU A 38 21.69 5.68 14.96
C LEU A 38 20.78 6.91 15.03
N TYR A 39 21.36 8.01 15.49
CA TYR A 39 20.74 9.33 15.52
C TYR A 39 21.57 10.34 14.74
N TYR A 40 20.90 11.28 14.08
CA TYR A 40 21.51 12.36 13.31
C TYR A 40 20.89 13.71 13.67
N SER A 41 21.69 14.77 13.75
CA SER A 41 21.23 16.15 13.90
C SER A 41 21.98 17.05 12.92
N ASP A 42 21.22 17.84 12.16
CA ASP A 42 21.74 18.90 11.29
C ASP A 42 21.95 20.22 12.04
N GLY A 43 21.72 20.23 13.37
CA GLY A 43 21.79 21.41 14.23
C GLY A 43 20.65 22.41 14.05
N LYS A 44 19.67 22.15 13.17
CA LYS A 44 18.50 23.03 12.94
C LYS A 44 17.27 22.55 13.69
N ALA A 45 17.06 21.24 13.73
CA ALA A 45 15.93 20.64 14.44
C ALA A 45 16.16 20.61 15.96
N ALA A 46 15.08 20.78 16.73
CA ALA A 46 15.12 20.72 18.19
C ALA A 46 15.42 19.31 18.72
N GLU A 47 14.93 18.28 18.01
CA GLU A 47 15.18 16.86 18.32
C GLU A 47 16.03 16.23 17.21
N PRO A 48 16.91 15.27 17.53
CA PRO A 48 17.65 14.53 16.52
C PRO A 48 16.71 13.59 15.73
N LEU A 49 17.01 13.41 14.45
CA LEU A 49 16.41 12.39 13.62
C LEU A 49 16.84 11.01 14.12
N PHE A 50 15.87 10.15 14.45
CA PHE A 50 16.14 8.75 14.66
C PHE A 50 16.21 8.04 13.30
N VAL A 51 17.42 7.62 12.91
CA VAL A 51 17.64 6.97 11.62
C VAL A 51 17.17 5.52 11.67
N GLY A 52 17.53 4.80 12.73
CA GLY A 52 17.10 3.42 12.97
C GLY A 52 18.20 2.54 13.56
N SER A 53 17.88 1.25 13.73
CA SER A 53 18.85 0.24 14.17
C SER A 53 19.91 -0.04 13.10
N VAL A 54 21.17 -0.03 13.50
CA VAL A 54 22.33 -0.47 12.73
C VAL A 54 23.03 -1.61 13.46
N LYS A 55 23.38 -2.67 12.73
CA LYS A 55 24.16 -3.80 13.24
C LYS A 55 25.61 -3.63 12.82
N ILE A 56 26.52 -3.65 13.79
CA ILE A 56 27.96 -3.48 13.59
C ILE A 56 28.68 -4.75 14.04
N LEU A 57 29.37 -5.40 13.11
CA LEU A 57 30.07 -6.68 13.32
C LEU A 57 31.59 -6.47 13.34
N LYS A 58 32.25 -7.14 14.29
CA LYS A 58 33.72 -7.26 14.29
C LYS A 58 34.16 -8.54 13.58
N LEU A 59 35.24 -8.47 12.82
CA LEU A 59 35.94 -9.64 12.28
C LEU A 59 36.34 -10.58 13.42
N GLY A 60 36.03 -11.87 13.27
CA GLY A 60 36.30 -12.89 14.28
C GLY A 60 35.52 -12.76 15.60
N GLN A 61 34.45 -11.95 15.66
CA GLN A 61 33.63 -11.80 16.87
C GLN A 61 33.10 -13.16 17.34
N LYS A 62 33.26 -13.47 18.63
CA LYS A 62 32.79 -14.72 19.21
C LYS A 62 31.41 -14.57 19.84
N GLU A 63 30.69 -15.68 19.95
CA GLU A 63 29.45 -15.75 20.72
C GLU A 63 29.67 -15.30 22.17
N ARG A 64 28.72 -14.53 22.69
CA ARG A 64 28.62 -13.95 24.04
C ARG A 64 29.60 -12.82 24.35
N GLU A 65 30.33 -12.32 23.35
CA GLU A 65 31.09 -11.10 23.52
C GLU A 65 30.13 -9.89 23.73
N PRO A 66 30.46 -8.96 24.64
CA PRO A 66 29.65 -7.77 24.88
C PRO A 66 29.67 -6.84 23.65
N LEU A 67 28.82 -5.80 23.68
CA LEU A 67 28.92 -4.69 22.73
C LEU A 67 30.34 -4.16 22.72
N GLN A 68 30.94 -4.11 21.54
CA GLN A 68 32.35 -3.81 21.40
C GLN A 68 32.64 -2.31 21.25
N ILE A 69 31.72 -1.55 20.66
CA ILE A 69 31.86 -0.11 20.50
C ILE A 69 31.30 0.54 21.76
N THR A 70 32.20 1.03 22.60
CA THR A 70 31.89 1.63 23.91
C THR A 70 32.37 3.07 24.02
N ASP A 71 33.39 3.44 23.25
CA ASP A 71 33.97 4.79 23.22
C ASP A 71 33.63 5.53 21.92
N PRO A 72 33.53 6.87 21.94
CA PRO A 72 33.37 7.69 20.74
C PRO A 72 34.47 7.45 19.69
N PHE A 73 34.12 7.55 18.42
CA PHE A 73 35.05 7.33 17.30
C PHE A 73 34.74 8.21 16.09
N GLU A 74 35.73 8.46 15.24
CA GLU A 74 35.56 9.19 13.97
C GLU A 74 35.24 8.27 12.79
N SER A 75 35.89 7.11 12.73
CA SER A 75 35.66 6.08 11.72
C SER A 75 36.01 4.71 12.28
N LEU A 76 35.25 3.69 11.88
CA LEU A 76 35.61 2.30 12.12
C LEU A 76 36.76 1.88 11.20
N ASP A 77 37.65 1.05 11.71
CA ASP A 77 38.79 0.49 10.97
C ASP A 77 38.40 -0.78 10.18
N GLU A 78 39.38 -1.42 9.56
CA GLU A 78 39.19 -2.63 8.73
C GLU A 78 38.64 -3.86 9.45
N GLN A 79 38.58 -3.85 10.78
CA GLN A 79 38.03 -4.95 11.55
C GLN A 79 36.50 -4.93 11.61
N TRP A 80 35.84 -3.92 11.05
CA TRP A 80 34.40 -3.72 11.21
C TRP A 80 33.64 -3.59 9.90
N CYS A 81 32.38 -4.01 9.93
CA CYS A 81 31.38 -3.66 8.94
C CYS A 81 30.05 -3.35 9.62
N SER A 82 29.18 -2.62 8.93
CA SER A 82 27.83 -2.36 9.41
C SER A 82 26.76 -2.58 8.35
N VAL A 83 25.53 -2.78 8.82
CA VAL A 83 24.33 -2.82 7.98
C VAL A 83 23.12 -2.33 8.78
N GLY A 84 22.26 -1.53 8.16
CA GLY A 84 20.97 -1.15 8.71
C GLY A 84 20.03 -2.37 8.83
N GLU A 85 19.23 -2.43 9.90
CA GLU A 85 18.32 -3.56 10.11
C GLU A 85 17.09 -3.53 9.17
N THR A 86 16.68 -2.34 8.74
CA THR A 86 15.47 -2.11 7.95
C THR A 86 15.75 -1.28 6.71
N LEU A 87 14.86 -1.34 5.71
CA LEU A 87 14.97 -0.43 4.56
C LEU A 87 14.62 1.02 4.96
N ASP A 88 13.85 1.24 6.02
CA ASP A 88 13.53 2.58 6.54
C ASP A 88 14.76 3.32 7.07
N TYR A 89 15.75 2.58 7.62
CA TYR A 89 17.06 3.13 7.95
C TYR A 89 17.72 3.78 6.71
N TYR A 90 17.74 3.07 5.59
CA TYR A 90 18.33 3.56 4.34
C TYR A 90 17.49 4.66 3.69
N GLU A 91 16.16 4.59 3.79
CA GLU A 91 15.26 5.63 3.31
C GLU A 91 15.51 6.95 4.07
N ARG A 92 15.67 6.92 5.39
CA ARG A 92 15.99 8.12 6.19
C ARG A 92 17.40 8.64 5.92
N LEU A 93 18.39 7.75 5.76
CA LEU A 93 19.71 8.19 5.31
C LEU A 93 19.66 8.90 3.94
N SER A 94 18.75 8.48 3.05
CA SER A 94 18.58 9.11 1.74
C SER A 94 17.99 10.54 1.78
N THR A 95 17.43 10.96 2.92
CA THR A 95 16.90 12.32 3.13
C THR A 95 17.92 13.26 3.77
N ILE A 96 19.00 12.71 4.34
CA ILE A 96 20.14 13.47 4.83
C ILE A 96 20.94 14.03 3.65
N GLY A 97 21.53 15.22 3.83
CA GLY A 97 22.40 15.85 2.84
C GLY A 97 23.53 14.92 2.38
N GLU A 98 23.82 14.93 1.07
CA GLU A 98 24.72 13.95 0.44
C GLU A 98 26.11 13.86 1.11
N ALA A 99 26.68 14.99 1.52
CA ALA A 99 27.98 15.03 2.18
C ALA A 99 27.95 14.29 3.54
N ASP A 100 26.97 14.62 4.38
CA ASP A 100 26.81 14.00 5.70
C ASP A 100 26.45 12.52 5.59
N ARG A 101 25.52 12.17 4.69
CA ARG A 101 25.14 10.78 4.39
C ARG A 101 26.35 9.94 3.99
N THR A 102 27.17 10.45 3.08
CA THR A 102 28.35 9.74 2.57
C THR A 102 29.39 9.57 3.68
N GLU A 103 29.62 10.59 4.49
CA GLU A 103 30.53 10.52 5.65
C GLU A 103 30.04 9.51 6.68
N ILE A 104 28.76 9.49 7.02
CA ILE A 104 28.17 8.54 7.98
C ILE A 104 28.39 7.10 7.52
N LEU A 105 27.99 6.78 6.29
CA LEU A 105 28.08 5.43 5.75
C LEU A 105 29.54 4.97 5.59
N ARG A 106 30.43 5.89 5.21
CA ARG A 106 31.88 5.63 5.12
C ARG A 106 32.47 5.34 6.50
N SER A 107 32.21 6.18 7.49
CA SER A 107 32.72 6.02 8.86
C SER A 107 32.19 4.77 9.54
N LEU A 108 30.96 4.33 9.24
CA LEU A 108 30.37 3.09 9.74
C LEU A 108 30.79 1.84 8.95
N ARG A 109 31.50 1.99 7.82
CA ARG A 109 31.82 0.89 6.89
C ARG A 109 30.58 0.07 6.51
N ASP A 110 29.55 0.78 6.05
CA ASP A 110 28.27 0.17 5.70
C ASP A 110 28.37 -0.66 4.40
N VAL A 111 27.90 -1.91 4.47
CA VAL A 111 28.03 -2.88 3.37
C VAL A 111 27.04 -2.66 2.22
N VAL A 112 25.96 -1.91 2.43
CA VAL A 112 25.03 -1.48 1.37
C VAL A 112 25.66 -0.34 0.59
N ALA A 113 26.22 0.65 1.29
CA ALA A 113 26.90 1.77 0.65
C ALA A 113 28.19 1.37 -0.06
N ASN A 114 28.91 0.38 0.48
CA ASN A 114 30.13 -0.13 -0.13
C ASN A 114 30.17 -1.68 -0.12
N PRO A 115 29.65 -2.32 -1.18
CA PRO A 115 29.62 -3.78 -1.30
C PRO A 115 31.00 -4.46 -1.33
N ILE A 116 32.10 -3.70 -1.47
CA ILE A 116 33.46 -4.27 -1.45
C ILE A 116 33.78 -4.98 -0.12
N PHE A 117 33.09 -4.62 0.96
CA PHE A 117 33.28 -5.22 2.27
C PHE A 117 32.59 -6.59 2.40
N VAL A 118 31.59 -6.91 1.56
CA VAL A 118 30.82 -8.16 1.68
C VAL A 118 31.72 -9.42 1.67
N PRO A 119 32.69 -9.59 0.75
CA PRO A 119 33.52 -10.79 0.70
C PRO A 119 34.36 -11.03 1.97
N GLU A 120 34.73 -9.96 2.68
CA GLU A 120 35.52 -10.02 3.92
C GLU A 120 34.72 -10.60 5.08
N PHE A 121 33.42 -10.27 5.17
CA PHE A 121 32.58 -10.58 6.34
C PHE A 121 31.53 -11.67 6.10
N GLN A 122 31.17 -12.00 4.85
CA GLN A 122 30.07 -12.93 4.54
C GLN A 122 30.23 -14.35 5.12
N ASN A 123 31.45 -14.73 5.49
CA ASN A 123 31.80 -16.02 6.08
C ASN A 123 31.86 -16.00 7.62
N GLU A 124 31.75 -14.83 8.25
CA GLU A 124 31.71 -14.69 9.71
C GLU A 124 30.44 -15.30 10.29
N LEU A 125 30.54 -15.90 11.49
CA LEU A 125 29.37 -16.46 12.17
C LEU A 125 28.33 -15.38 12.48
N GLY A 126 28.79 -14.19 12.87
CA GLY A 126 27.92 -13.04 13.16
C GLY A 126 27.18 -12.51 11.93
N TRP A 127 27.70 -12.72 10.70
CA TRP A 127 27.01 -12.31 9.48
C TRP A 127 25.63 -12.96 9.36
N ARG A 128 25.59 -14.29 9.47
CA ARG A 128 24.35 -15.06 9.34
C ARG A 128 23.54 -15.11 10.63
N LYS A 129 24.19 -15.15 11.81
CA LYS A 129 23.47 -15.29 13.09
C LYS A 129 22.97 -13.97 13.66
N SER A 130 23.57 -12.86 13.28
CA SER A 130 23.26 -11.53 13.82
C SER A 130 22.80 -10.56 12.74
N LEU A 131 23.65 -10.22 11.77
CA LEU A 131 23.36 -9.18 10.77
C LEU A 131 22.14 -9.55 9.91
N PHE A 132 22.14 -10.78 9.36
CA PHE A 132 21.10 -11.25 8.45
C PHE A 132 20.32 -12.46 8.97
N ARG A 133 20.21 -12.57 10.29
CA ARG A 133 19.51 -13.67 11.00
C ARG A 133 18.18 -14.04 10.37
N ASP A 134 17.31 -13.05 10.20
CA ASP A 134 15.93 -13.24 9.72
C ASP A 134 15.81 -12.93 8.21
N ASN A 135 16.95 -12.82 7.52
CA ASN A 135 17.04 -12.52 6.10
C ASN A 135 17.99 -13.48 5.39
N VAL A 136 17.48 -14.68 5.13
CA VAL A 136 18.25 -15.77 4.52
C VAL A 136 18.80 -15.36 3.14
N SER A 137 18.02 -14.57 2.39
CA SER A 137 18.37 -14.01 1.09
C SER A 137 19.00 -12.61 1.24
N TRP A 138 20.00 -12.47 2.12
CA TRP A 138 20.61 -11.17 2.44
C TRP A 138 21.04 -10.35 1.20
N ASN A 139 21.48 -11.00 0.12
CA ASN A 139 21.78 -10.33 -1.16
C ASN A 139 20.59 -9.51 -1.69
N ARG A 140 19.37 -10.05 -1.66
CA ARG A 140 18.16 -9.35 -2.11
C ARG A 140 17.90 -8.11 -1.27
N PHE A 141 18.14 -8.19 0.03
CA PHE A 141 18.02 -7.02 0.90
C PHE A 141 19.08 -5.98 0.63
N LEU A 142 20.33 -6.37 0.37
CA LEU A 142 21.36 -5.42 -0.04
C LEU A 142 20.97 -4.70 -1.33
N ASP A 143 20.40 -5.42 -2.32
CA ASP A 143 19.90 -4.83 -3.56
C ASP A 143 18.75 -3.83 -3.29
N ASP A 144 17.75 -4.25 -2.50
CA ASP A 144 16.61 -3.41 -2.12
C ASP A 144 17.07 -2.16 -1.34
N ALA A 145 17.99 -2.32 -0.39
CA ALA A 145 18.55 -1.24 0.42
C ALA A 145 19.40 -0.27 -0.41
N THR A 146 20.17 -0.79 -1.37
CA THR A 146 20.97 0.02 -2.30
C THR A 146 20.07 0.90 -3.17
N ALA A 147 18.98 0.33 -3.69
CA ALA A 147 18.01 1.08 -4.49
C ALA A 147 17.31 2.17 -3.67
N VAL A 148 16.90 1.86 -2.44
CA VAL A 148 16.28 2.82 -1.50
C VAL A 148 17.26 3.95 -1.17
N LEU A 149 18.49 3.62 -0.74
CA LEU A 149 19.50 4.61 -0.35
C LEU A 149 19.82 5.60 -1.48
N ASN A 150 19.96 5.10 -2.71
CA ASN A 150 20.31 5.90 -3.88
C ASN A 150 19.09 6.54 -4.56
N LYS A 151 17.87 6.21 -4.14
CA LYS A 151 16.61 6.53 -4.83
C LYS A 151 16.60 6.09 -6.30
N ASP A 152 17.34 5.03 -6.61
CA ASP A 152 17.45 4.43 -7.94
C ASP A 152 16.83 3.03 -7.94
N PHE A 153 15.53 2.98 -8.25
CA PHE A 153 14.76 1.75 -8.31
C PHE A 153 14.85 1.04 -9.68
N SER A 154 15.52 1.64 -10.67
CA SER A 154 15.59 1.11 -12.04
C SER A 154 16.35 -0.21 -12.13
N LYS A 155 17.26 -0.44 -11.18
CA LYS A 155 18.11 -1.64 -11.08
C LYS A 155 17.46 -2.79 -10.32
N LEU A 156 16.35 -2.55 -9.63
CA LEU A 156 15.65 -3.63 -8.93
C LEU A 156 15.09 -4.61 -9.93
N ALA A 157 15.34 -5.90 -9.70
CA ALA A 157 14.66 -6.96 -10.42
C ALA A 157 13.15 -6.82 -10.23
N ASN A 158 12.40 -6.95 -11.33
CA ASN A 158 10.95 -6.98 -11.30
C ASN A 158 10.49 -8.14 -10.39
N LEU A 159 9.44 -7.91 -9.61
CA LEU A 159 8.75 -8.96 -8.87
C LEU A 159 7.86 -9.75 -9.86
N GLU A 160 8.50 -10.51 -10.75
CA GLU A 160 7.81 -11.30 -11.80
C GLU A 160 7.29 -12.63 -11.27
N THR A 161 7.86 -13.12 -10.17
CA THR A 161 7.39 -14.32 -9.51
C THR A 161 6.13 -14.03 -8.69
N PRO A 162 5.04 -14.78 -8.91
CA PRO A 162 3.88 -14.74 -8.03
C PRO A 162 4.30 -14.98 -6.59
N PHE A 163 3.67 -14.27 -5.67
CA PHE A 163 3.82 -14.48 -4.24
C PHE A 163 2.44 -14.67 -3.62
N SER A 164 2.39 -15.00 -2.34
CA SER A 164 1.13 -15.16 -1.66
C SER A 164 1.14 -14.57 -0.27
N PHE A 165 -0.04 -14.26 0.22
CA PHE A 165 -0.25 -13.82 1.59
C PHE A 165 -1.23 -14.76 2.28
N LYS A 166 -0.87 -15.25 3.46
CA LYS A 166 -1.76 -16.06 4.30
C LYS A 166 -2.20 -15.25 5.52
N PRO A 167 -3.46 -14.79 5.56
CA PRO A 167 -4.03 -14.18 6.75
C PRO A 167 -4.20 -15.24 7.85
N THR A 168 -3.96 -14.89 9.11
CA THR A 168 -4.06 -15.85 10.23
C THR A 168 -5.48 -16.35 10.46
N GLU A 169 -6.49 -15.53 10.18
CA GLU A 169 -7.92 -15.86 10.33
C GLU A 169 -8.52 -16.61 9.13
N SER A 170 -7.69 -16.93 8.14
CA SER A 170 -8.10 -17.60 6.91
C SER A 170 -7.41 -18.96 6.80
N SER A 171 -8.17 -20.00 6.45
CA SER A 171 -7.60 -21.26 5.97
C SER A 171 -6.99 -21.10 4.57
N ASP A 172 -7.52 -20.14 3.81
CA ASP A 172 -7.22 -19.92 2.41
C ASP A 172 -6.02 -18.98 2.26
N VAL A 173 -5.27 -19.17 1.19
CA VAL A 173 -4.11 -18.36 0.83
C VAL A 173 -4.51 -17.37 -0.25
N LEU A 174 -4.22 -16.08 -0.03
CA LEU A 174 -4.35 -15.05 -1.05
C LEU A 174 -3.19 -15.18 -2.04
N ALA A 175 -3.41 -15.88 -3.15
CA ALA A 175 -2.46 -15.90 -4.25
C ALA A 175 -2.45 -14.52 -4.96
N LEU A 176 -1.27 -13.90 -5.03
CA LEU A 176 -1.02 -12.59 -5.60
C LEU A 176 -0.27 -12.74 -6.92
N GLU A 177 -1.04 -13.04 -7.97
CA GLU A 177 -0.59 -13.05 -9.37
C GLU A 177 -1.07 -11.76 -10.03
N PHE A 178 -0.14 -10.92 -10.49
CA PHE A 178 -0.47 -9.62 -11.07
C PHE A 178 -0.33 -9.59 -12.60
N ALA A 179 0.40 -10.56 -13.19
CA ALA A 179 0.61 -10.62 -14.62
C ALA A 179 -0.64 -11.16 -15.34
N ALA A 180 -0.94 -10.61 -16.51
CA ALA A 180 -1.91 -11.22 -17.41
C ALA A 180 -1.35 -12.51 -18.02
N PRO A 181 -2.21 -13.46 -18.45
CA PRO A 181 -1.74 -14.59 -19.24
C PRO A 181 -1.10 -14.12 -20.54
N PRO A 182 -0.02 -14.79 -21.02
CA PRO A 182 0.55 -14.47 -22.32
C PRO A 182 -0.48 -14.77 -23.42
N VAL A 183 -0.56 -13.91 -24.43
CA VAL A 183 -1.48 -14.10 -25.56
C VAL A 183 -0.72 -14.79 -26.70
N PRO A 184 -0.95 -16.09 -26.95
CA PRO A 184 -0.21 -16.81 -27.98
C PRO A 184 -0.58 -16.31 -29.37
N ASN A 185 0.43 -16.15 -30.24
CA ASN A 185 0.26 -15.83 -31.67
C ASN A 185 -0.52 -14.51 -31.94
N TYR A 186 -0.33 -13.48 -31.10
CA TYR A 186 -0.88 -12.15 -31.35
C TYR A 186 0.06 -11.34 -32.26
N TYR A 187 -0.42 -10.94 -33.44
CA TYR A 187 0.36 -10.24 -34.47
C TYR A 187 -0.18 -8.84 -34.81
N GLN A 188 -1.16 -8.33 -34.06
CA GLN A 188 -1.69 -6.98 -34.23
C GLN A 188 -0.93 -5.98 -33.34
N ALA A 189 -1.17 -4.68 -33.55
CA ALA A 189 -0.64 -3.66 -32.66
C ALA A 189 -1.16 -3.87 -31.23
N MET A 190 -0.25 -3.83 -30.25
CA MET A 190 -0.62 -3.82 -28.83
C MET A 190 -0.92 -2.39 -28.40
N ARG A 191 -1.82 -2.26 -27.41
CA ARG A 191 -1.98 -0.99 -26.70
C ARG A 191 -0.71 -0.70 -25.91
N THR A 192 -0.30 0.56 -25.87
CA THR A 192 0.81 1.02 -25.04
C THR A 192 0.28 1.77 -23.81
N LEU A 193 0.98 1.61 -22.69
CA LEU A 193 0.70 2.32 -21.43
C LEU A 193 1.97 3.00 -20.92
N GLY A 194 1.81 4.26 -20.50
CA GLY A 194 2.87 5.04 -19.89
C GLY A 194 3.86 5.61 -20.90
N PRO A 195 4.66 6.60 -20.47
CA PRO A 195 5.61 7.29 -21.34
C PRO A 195 6.73 6.40 -21.88
N SER A 196 7.01 5.27 -21.23
CA SER A 196 7.94 4.27 -21.76
C SER A 196 7.34 3.41 -22.89
N GLY A 197 6.04 3.54 -23.17
CA GLY A 197 5.37 2.81 -24.25
C GLY A 197 5.23 1.32 -23.98
N ASN A 198 4.98 0.92 -22.73
CA ASN A 198 4.92 -0.49 -22.35
C ASN A 198 3.74 -1.18 -23.04
N GLU A 199 4.01 -2.23 -23.82
CA GLU A 199 2.98 -3.00 -24.52
C GLU A 199 2.16 -3.84 -23.54
N VAL A 200 0.86 -3.55 -23.46
CA VAL A 200 -0.08 -4.24 -22.58
C VAL A 200 -1.38 -4.48 -23.32
N LEU A 201 -1.79 -5.75 -23.43
CA LEU A 201 -3.03 -6.13 -24.09
C LEU A 201 -4.17 -6.36 -23.09
N LEU A 202 -3.93 -7.20 -22.08
CA LEU A 202 -4.90 -7.56 -21.05
C LEU A 202 -4.62 -6.80 -19.75
N PRO A 203 -5.65 -6.51 -18.94
CA PRO A 203 -5.45 -5.82 -17.68
C PRO A 203 -4.57 -6.65 -16.72
N GLN A 204 -3.60 -5.97 -16.12
CA GLN A 204 -2.63 -6.55 -15.18
C GLN A 204 -2.28 -5.53 -14.09
N ARG A 205 -1.39 -5.89 -13.16
CA ARG A 205 -0.92 -5.10 -12.00
C ARG A 205 -1.91 -4.89 -10.86
N ILE A 206 -3.17 -5.29 -11.02
CA ILE A 206 -4.22 -5.11 -10.00
C ILE A 206 -4.85 -6.45 -9.64
N VAL A 207 -4.93 -6.73 -8.34
CA VAL A 207 -5.75 -7.81 -7.76
C VAL A 207 -6.93 -7.16 -7.02
N ALA A 208 -8.15 -7.63 -7.26
CA ALA A 208 -9.36 -7.10 -6.64
C ALA A 208 -9.93 -8.08 -5.60
N LEU A 209 -10.13 -7.59 -4.38
CA LEU A 209 -10.84 -8.24 -3.29
C LEU A 209 -12.26 -7.69 -3.25
N ILE A 210 -13.25 -8.50 -3.61
CA ILE A 210 -14.66 -8.08 -3.67
C ILE A 210 -15.53 -8.91 -2.74
N GLY A 211 -16.56 -8.31 -2.15
CA GLY A 211 -17.47 -9.02 -1.25
C GLY A 211 -18.32 -8.09 -0.42
N ARG A 212 -19.30 -8.64 0.30
CA ARG A 212 -20.26 -7.87 1.11
C ARG A 212 -19.56 -6.96 2.12
N ASN A 213 -20.23 -5.89 2.54
CA ASN A 213 -19.75 -5.07 3.65
C ASN A 213 -19.62 -5.92 4.92
N GLY A 214 -18.54 -5.71 5.67
CA GLY A 214 -18.22 -6.53 6.85
C GLY A 214 -17.58 -7.90 6.56
N SER A 215 -17.29 -8.25 5.29
CA SER A 215 -16.61 -9.52 4.98
C SER A 215 -15.13 -9.58 5.36
N GLY A 216 -14.53 -8.46 5.77
CA GLY A 216 -13.13 -8.38 6.23
C GLY A 216 -12.12 -7.83 5.22
N LYS A 217 -12.56 -7.28 4.07
CA LYS A 217 -11.68 -6.76 3.01
C LYS A 217 -10.71 -5.67 3.50
N SER A 218 -11.23 -4.60 4.13
CA SER A 218 -10.42 -3.49 4.64
C SER A 218 -9.49 -3.92 5.77
N THR A 219 -9.94 -4.85 6.63
CA THR A 219 -9.10 -5.48 7.66
C THR A 219 -7.96 -6.29 7.04
N LEU A 220 -8.23 -7.04 5.97
CA LEU A 220 -7.21 -7.78 5.23
C LEU A 220 -6.20 -6.84 4.58
N LEU A 221 -6.62 -5.72 3.98
CA LEU A 221 -5.70 -4.70 3.45
C LEU A 221 -4.85 -4.08 4.57
N SER A 222 -5.44 -3.73 5.71
CA SER A 222 -4.70 -3.19 6.85
C SER A 222 -3.60 -4.15 7.32
N ARG A 223 -3.94 -5.44 7.50
CA ARG A 223 -2.97 -6.49 7.86
C ARG A 223 -1.86 -6.64 6.82
N LEU A 224 -2.22 -6.66 5.54
CA LEU A 224 -1.25 -6.68 4.44
C LEU A 224 -0.28 -5.50 4.54
N SER A 225 -0.77 -4.29 4.84
CA SER A 225 0.05 -3.09 4.99
C SER A 225 1.11 -3.27 6.10
N HIS A 226 0.68 -3.72 7.29
CA HIS A 226 1.58 -3.92 8.43
C HIS A 226 2.64 -4.99 8.17
N VAL A 227 2.25 -6.12 7.58
CA VAL A 227 3.19 -7.21 7.28
C VAL A 227 4.13 -6.81 6.14
N ALA A 228 3.63 -6.11 5.11
CA ALA A 228 4.43 -5.66 3.96
C ALA A 228 5.49 -4.64 4.35
N PHE A 229 5.14 -3.73 5.26
CA PHE A 229 6.05 -2.71 5.78
C PHE A 229 7.12 -3.30 6.71
N ALA A 230 6.74 -4.28 7.54
CA ALA A 230 7.63 -4.89 8.53
C ALA A 230 8.90 -5.52 7.92
N SER A 231 10.03 -5.37 8.61
CA SER A 231 11.29 -6.04 8.28
C SER A 231 11.20 -7.56 8.46
N GLY A 232 12.16 -8.29 7.89
CA GLY A 232 12.26 -9.75 8.06
C GLY A 232 12.25 -10.17 9.54
N SER A 233 12.98 -9.45 10.41
CA SER A 233 13.03 -9.70 11.86
C SER A 233 11.70 -9.38 12.54
N ALA A 234 11.09 -8.24 12.20
CA ALA A 234 9.79 -7.82 12.73
C ALA A 234 8.67 -8.82 12.38
N ARG A 235 8.67 -9.39 11.17
CA ARG A 235 7.72 -10.43 10.74
C ARG A 235 7.79 -11.72 11.54
N GLN A 236 8.89 -11.99 12.26
CA GLN A 236 8.99 -13.15 13.15
C GLN A 236 8.38 -12.91 14.53
N ARG A 237 8.10 -11.65 14.91
CA ARG A 237 7.49 -11.32 16.20
C ARG A 237 6.01 -11.71 16.20
N ALA A 238 5.50 -12.17 17.35
CA ALA A 238 4.12 -12.63 17.50
C ALA A 238 3.08 -11.57 17.05
N ALA A 239 3.35 -10.30 17.35
CA ALA A 239 2.50 -9.17 16.99
C ALA A 239 2.29 -8.98 15.47
N VAL A 240 3.27 -9.36 14.62
CA VAL A 240 3.12 -9.34 13.15
C VAL A 240 2.61 -10.67 12.64
N ARG A 241 3.13 -11.79 13.16
CA ARG A 241 2.71 -13.13 12.74
C ARG A 241 1.21 -13.36 12.90
N GLN A 242 0.58 -12.76 13.91
CA GLN A 242 -0.88 -12.84 14.09
C GLN A 242 -1.66 -12.11 12.99
N LEU A 243 -1.05 -11.18 12.25
CA LEU A 243 -1.69 -10.47 11.13
C LEU A 243 -1.64 -11.31 9.84
N GLY A 244 -0.56 -12.06 9.64
CA GLY A 244 -0.39 -12.98 8.52
C GLY A 244 1.07 -13.15 8.12
N SER A 245 1.31 -13.88 7.03
CA SER A 245 2.65 -14.15 6.50
C SER A 245 2.68 -14.14 4.98
N PHE A 246 3.77 -13.62 4.40
CA PHE A 246 4.06 -13.77 2.98
C PHE A 246 4.80 -15.08 2.68
N ASP A 247 4.59 -15.58 1.48
CA ASP A 247 5.43 -16.60 0.85
C ASP A 247 5.88 -16.08 -0.53
N PRO A 248 7.21 -15.91 -0.76
CA PRO A 248 8.28 -16.20 0.18
C PRO A 248 8.38 -15.16 1.32
N PRO A 249 8.91 -15.53 2.51
CA PRO A 249 8.88 -14.68 3.70
C PRO A 249 9.81 -13.46 3.63
N ASP A 250 10.81 -13.49 2.75
CA ASP A 250 11.84 -12.46 2.51
C ASP A 250 11.42 -11.40 1.47
N ILE A 251 10.17 -11.43 0.99
CA ILE A 251 9.67 -10.43 0.04
C ILE A 251 9.71 -9.02 0.65
N ASN A 252 10.33 -8.06 -0.03
CA ASN A 252 10.32 -6.66 0.39
C ASN A 252 9.67 -5.79 -0.67
N PHE A 253 9.03 -4.72 -0.19
CA PHE A 253 8.44 -3.68 -1.02
C PHE A 253 9.24 -2.39 -0.83
N SER A 254 9.57 -1.71 -1.93
CA SER A 254 10.27 -0.43 -1.84
C SER A 254 9.41 0.60 -1.12
N ARG A 255 8.11 0.62 -1.45
CA ARG A 255 7.09 1.44 -0.77
C ARG A 255 5.80 0.65 -0.53
N VAL A 256 5.11 1.03 0.54
CA VAL A 256 3.75 0.57 0.85
C VAL A 256 2.86 1.79 0.86
N ILE A 257 1.95 1.88 -0.10
CA ILE A 257 1.07 3.03 -0.29
C ILE A 257 -0.35 2.59 0.02
N THR A 258 -0.96 3.17 1.04
CA THR A 258 -2.35 2.92 1.42
C THR A 258 -3.21 4.08 0.95
N ILE A 259 -4.37 3.77 0.38
CA ILE A 259 -5.31 4.76 -0.14
C ILE A 259 -6.69 4.47 0.44
N SER A 260 -7.26 5.44 1.15
CA SER A 260 -8.63 5.36 1.63
C SER A 260 -9.22 6.75 1.88
N TYR A 261 -10.46 6.95 1.42
CA TYR A 261 -11.23 8.17 1.69
C TYR A 261 -12.42 7.90 2.61
N SER A 262 -12.33 6.84 3.41
CA SER A 262 -13.28 6.56 4.49
C SER A 262 -12.76 7.13 5.81
N ALA A 263 -13.61 7.86 6.53
CA ALA A 263 -13.31 8.28 7.90
C ALA A 263 -13.26 7.11 8.90
N PHE A 264 -13.70 5.91 8.49
CA PHE A 264 -13.83 4.72 9.32
C PHE A 264 -12.94 3.56 8.84
N ASP A 265 -11.94 3.85 8.01
CA ASP A 265 -10.98 2.83 7.60
C ASP A 265 -10.15 2.33 8.80
N SER A 266 -9.48 1.19 8.61
CA SER A 266 -8.64 0.56 9.64
C SER A 266 -7.15 0.66 9.34
N PHE A 267 -6.73 1.58 8.47
CA PHE A 267 -5.31 1.83 8.21
C PHE A 267 -4.72 2.67 9.33
N ASP A 268 -3.55 2.25 9.78
CA ASP A 268 -2.79 2.90 10.84
C ASP A 268 -1.31 2.99 10.45
N VAL A 269 -0.59 3.85 11.15
CA VAL A 269 0.87 3.92 11.02
C VAL A 269 1.47 2.55 11.36
N PRO A 270 2.19 1.92 10.42
CA PRO A 270 2.82 0.64 10.66
C PRO A 270 4.00 0.79 11.62
N GLY A 271 4.37 -0.30 12.28
CA GLY A 271 5.44 -0.33 13.28
C GLY A 271 5.02 -1.10 14.52
N LEU A 272 6.01 -1.61 15.26
CA LEU A 272 5.78 -2.45 16.43
C LEU A 272 6.12 -1.75 17.74
N ASP A 273 7.17 -0.93 17.72
CA ASP A 273 7.71 -0.27 18.90
C ASP A 273 7.36 1.24 18.85
N GLY A 274 7.06 1.85 20.01
CA GLY A 274 6.64 3.27 20.06
C GLY A 274 7.66 4.23 19.44
N ARG A 275 8.97 3.95 19.59
CA ARG A 275 10.04 4.74 18.95
C ARG A 275 9.93 4.75 17.43
N ASP A 276 9.74 3.58 16.82
CA ASP A 276 9.61 3.43 15.38
C ASP A 276 8.32 4.07 14.88
N ARG A 277 7.19 3.84 15.57
CA ARG A 277 5.89 4.40 15.17
C ARG A 277 5.89 5.92 15.17
N VAL A 278 6.45 6.57 16.19
CA VAL A 278 6.57 8.04 16.24
C VAL A 278 7.44 8.56 15.09
N GLN A 279 8.57 7.91 14.80
CA GLN A 279 9.42 8.33 13.70
C GLN A 279 8.72 8.13 12.34
N ILE A 280 8.02 7.01 12.14
CA ILE A 280 7.25 6.76 10.90
C ILE A 280 6.12 7.78 10.75
N ALA A 281 5.42 8.15 11.83
CA ALA A 281 4.41 9.21 11.79
C ALA A 281 5.00 10.57 11.36
N LYS A 282 6.21 10.91 11.86
CA LYS A 282 6.97 12.09 11.42
C LYS A 282 7.37 11.99 9.94
N ASP A 283 7.82 10.82 9.49
CA ASP A 283 8.20 10.59 8.10
C ASP A 283 6.99 10.80 7.17
N ILE A 284 5.83 10.24 7.52
CA ILE A 284 4.56 10.41 6.78
C ILE A 284 4.14 11.88 6.73
N ALA A 285 4.21 12.60 7.85
CA ALA A 285 3.84 14.01 7.93
C ALA A 285 4.77 14.90 7.08
N ALA A 286 6.05 14.52 6.94
CA ALA A 286 6.99 15.18 6.05
C ALA A 286 6.83 14.77 4.58
N GLY A 287 5.88 13.88 4.27
CA GLY A 287 5.69 13.32 2.93
C GLY A 287 6.83 12.41 2.47
N GLN A 288 7.63 11.88 3.40
CA GLN A 288 8.80 11.04 3.16
C GLN A 288 8.58 9.61 3.68
N GLY A 289 9.56 8.73 3.51
CA GLY A 289 9.49 7.37 4.05
C GLY A 289 8.91 6.34 3.08
N ARG A 290 9.05 5.05 3.44
CA ARG A 290 8.56 3.94 2.61
C ARG A 290 7.04 3.75 2.71
N PHE A 291 6.43 4.15 3.83
CA PHE A 291 4.99 4.11 3.99
C PHE A 291 4.37 5.45 3.59
N ALA A 292 3.29 5.41 2.82
CA ALA A 292 2.48 6.57 2.51
C ALA A 292 1.01 6.25 2.74
N TYR A 293 0.27 7.20 3.32
CA TYR A 293 -1.18 7.17 3.40
C TYR A 293 -1.74 8.34 2.60
N CYS A 294 -2.57 8.03 1.61
CA CYS A 294 -3.27 8.99 0.76
C CYS A 294 -4.76 8.89 1.09
N GLY A 295 -5.31 9.91 1.75
CA GLY A 295 -6.66 9.79 2.27
C GLY A 295 -7.14 10.98 3.09
N LEU A 296 -8.38 10.86 3.58
CA LEU A 296 -9.04 11.91 4.37
C LEU A 296 -8.49 12.03 5.79
N ARG A 297 -7.95 10.95 6.37
CA ARG A 297 -7.46 10.95 7.75
C ARG A 297 -6.06 11.53 7.88
N ASP A 298 -5.77 12.10 9.03
CA ASP A 298 -4.43 12.49 9.46
C ASP A 298 -3.88 11.46 10.45
N ILE A 299 -3.46 10.30 9.92
CA ILE A 299 -2.96 9.19 10.72
C ILE A 299 -1.68 9.53 11.48
N SER A 300 -0.93 10.55 11.03
CA SER A 300 0.26 11.05 11.69
C SER A 300 -0.10 11.83 12.96
N ALA A 301 -1.05 12.77 12.86
CA ALA A 301 -1.56 13.51 14.01
C ALA A 301 -2.25 12.58 15.02
N GLU A 302 -3.06 11.63 14.54
CA GLU A 302 -3.69 10.63 15.40
C GLU A 302 -2.66 9.81 16.17
N THR A 303 -1.60 9.34 15.50
CA THR A 303 -0.52 8.57 16.16
C THR A 303 0.20 9.41 17.20
N GLN A 304 0.53 10.66 16.89
CA GLN A 304 1.22 11.55 17.82
C GLN A 304 0.38 11.84 19.07
N GLU A 305 -0.92 12.05 18.91
CA GLU A 305 -1.83 12.28 20.04
C GLU A 305 -1.94 11.05 20.96
N ARG A 306 -2.04 9.85 20.39
CA ARG A 306 -2.12 8.60 21.17
C ARG A 306 -0.84 8.32 21.95
N GLU A 307 0.31 8.53 21.32
CA GLU A 307 1.62 8.38 21.99
C GLU A 307 1.78 9.41 23.11
N ASN A 308 1.35 10.66 22.91
CA ASN A 308 1.35 11.68 23.95
C ASN A 308 0.39 11.35 25.12
N ALA A 309 -0.72 10.66 24.83
CA ALA A 309 -1.66 10.19 25.84
C ALA A 309 -1.18 8.92 26.57
N GLY A 310 -0.09 8.29 26.12
CA GLY A 310 0.42 7.02 26.68
C GLY A 310 -0.54 5.85 26.44
N GLU A 311 -1.33 5.90 25.37
CA GLU A 311 -2.23 4.81 25.01
C GLU A 311 -1.45 3.56 24.61
N ASP A 312 -2.03 2.38 24.87
CA ASP A 312 -1.47 1.13 24.39
C ASP A 312 -1.46 1.13 22.85
N PRO A 313 -0.30 0.95 22.21
CA PRO A 313 -0.18 0.85 20.74
C PRO A 313 -1.05 -0.26 20.13
N ALA A 314 -1.41 -1.29 20.91
CA ALA A 314 -2.27 -2.39 20.51
C ALA A 314 -3.77 -2.13 20.74
N ALA A 315 -4.13 -1.04 21.43
CA ALA A 315 -5.53 -0.69 21.64
C ALA A 315 -6.21 -0.32 20.31
N PRO A 316 -7.51 -0.66 20.14
CA PRO A 316 -8.28 -0.22 18.99
C PRO A 316 -8.23 1.29 18.87
N GLN A 317 -8.01 1.77 17.65
CA GLN A 317 -8.07 3.19 17.37
C GLN A 317 -9.49 3.70 17.55
N THR A 318 -9.65 4.70 18.42
CA THR A 318 -10.93 5.40 18.66
C THR A 318 -10.85 6.89 18.28
N LEU A 319 -9.64 7.39 18.02
CA LEU A 319 -9.38 8.75 17.59
C LEU A 319 -9.34 8.81 16.06
N THR A 320 -10.12 9.74 15.50
CA THR A 320 -10.09 10.05 14.07
C THR A 320 -9.88 11.55 13.90
N ARG A 321 -8.84 11.94 13.15
CA ARG A 321 -8.57 13.31 12.72
C ARG A 321 -8.75 13.37 11.21
N LEU A 322 -9.58 14.28 10.75
CA LEU A 322 -9.81 14.49 9.32
C LEU A 322 -9.06 15.72 8.84
N LYS A 323 -8.43 15.61 7.69
CA LYS A 323 -7.83 16.72 6.97
C LYS A 323 -8.91 17.66 6.47
N SER A 324 -8.66 18.97 6.55
CA SER A 324 -9.53 19.96 5.93
C SER A 324 -9.40 19.91 4.41
N ILE A 325 -10.40 20.46 3.70
CA ILE A 325 -10.33 20.58 2.23
C ILE A 325 -9.12 21.42 1.82
N ASP A 326 -8.81 22.49 2.54
CA ASP A 326 -7.64 23.32 2.27
C ASP A 326 -6.33 22.53 2.45
N SER A 327 -6.23 21.70 3.51
CA SER A 327 -5.06 20.85 3.74
C SER A 327 -4.87 19.81 2.63
N LEU A 328 -5.95 19.22 2.11
CA LEU A 328 -5.89 18.32 0.95
C LEU A 328 -5.50 19.07 -0.34
N ALA A 329 -5.91 20.33 -0.48
CA ALA A 329 -5.55 21.16 -1.62
C ALA A 329 -4.07 21.59 -1.59
N ASP A 330 -3.54 21.89 -0.39
CA ASP A 330 -2.11 22.12 -0.16
C ASP A 330 -1.29 20.86 -0.45
N GLU A 331 -1.73 19.70 0.07
CA GLU A 331 -1.10 18.41 -0.23
C GLU A 331 -1.10 18.11 -1.74
N PHE A 332 -2.20 18.39 -2.44
CA PHE A 332 -2.27 18.23 -3.89
C PHE A 332 -1.25 19.12 -4.64
N GLU A 333 -1.10 20.38 -4.23
CA GLU A 333 -0.10 21.30 -4.80
C GLU A 333 1.33 20.83 -4.56
N GLU A 334 1.64 20.34 -3.36
CA GLU A 334 2.93 19.74 -3.03
C GLU A 334 3.22 18.51 -3.90
N LEU A 335 2.22 17.64 -4.10
CA LEU A 335 2.34 16.46 -4.96
C LEU A 335 2.62 16.83 -6.42
N VAL A 336 1.87 17.77 -6.98
CA VAL A 336 2.08 18.24 -8.38
C VAL A 336 3.44 18.92 -8.54
N THR A 337 3.89 19.65 -7.53
CA THR A 337 5.24 20.24 -7.48
C THR A 337 6.31 19.15 -7.45
N ALA A 338 6.15 18.13 -6.61
CA ALA A 338 7.06 17.00 -6.50
C ALA A 338 7.15 16.20 -7.82
N ILE A 339 6.01 15.99 -8.51
CA ILE A 339 5.95 15.36 -9.83
C ILE A 339 6.78 16.14 -10.85
N SER A 340 6.61 17.46 -10.86
CA SER A 340 7.31 18.34 -11.80
C SER A 340 8.82 18.34 -11.54
N ASN A 341 9.23 18.47 -10.27
CA ASN A 341 10.65 18.46 -9.87
C ASN A 341 11.30 17.07 -10.04
N GLY A 342 10.52 15.99 -9.91
CA GLY A 342 10.97 14.61 -10.06
C GLY A 342 11.02 14.11 -11.50
N GLY A 343 10.73 14.95 -12.50
CA GLY A 343 10.74 14.55 -13.92
C GLY A 343 9.61 13.60 -14.31
N ARG A 344 8.52 13.53 -13.52
CA ARG A 344 7.39 12.59 -13.72
C ARG A 344 6.19 13.22 -14.41
N ARG A 345 6.36 14.41 -15.01
CA ARG A 345 5.28 15.16 -15.66
C ARG A 345 4.63 14.38 -16.82
N SER A 346 5.42 13.68 -17.64
CA SER A 346 4.89 12.85 -18.74
C SER A 346 4.00 11.73 -18.23
N LEU A 347 4.45 11.01 -17.20
CA LEU A 347 3.65 9.98 -16.54
C LEU A 347 2.36 10.55 -15.94
N PHE A 348 2.42 11.72 -15.30
CA PHE A 348 1.23 12.36 -14.73
C PHE A 348 0.21 12.72 -15.82
N LEU A 349 0.65 13.29 -16.93
CA LEU A 349 -0.22 13.64 -18.06
C LEU A 349 -0.90 12.40 -18.66
N GLU A 350 -0.15 11.32 -18.89
CA GLU A 350 -0.73 10.08 -19.40
C GLU A 350 -1.68 9.42 -18.40
N ALA A 351 -1.39 9.50 -17.10
CA ALA A 351 -2.28 9.01 -16.06
C ALA A 351 -3.53 9.88 -15.90
N LEU A 352 -3.48 11.18 -16.19
CA LEU A 352 -4.65 12.05 -16.19
C LEU A 352 -5.56 11.82 -17.41
N SER A 353 -5.00 11.39 -18.55
CA SER A 353 -5.76 11.28 -19.80
C SER A 353 -7.07 10.48 -19.67
N PRO A 354 -7.12 9.27 -19.05
CA PRO A 354 -8.38 8.55 -18.91
C PRO A 354 -9.43 9.29 -18.07
N LEU A 355 -9.00 10.04 -17.04
CA LEU A 355 -9.90 10.85 -16.23
C LEU A 355 -10.45 12.03 -17.04
N LEU A 356 -9.58 12.76 -17.74
CA LEU A 356 -9.97 13.96 -18.48
C LEU A 356 -10.89 13.66 -19.68
N SER A 357 -10.77 12.46 -20.27
CA SER A 357 -11.68 12.01 -21.31
C SER A 357 -13.07 11.61 -20.80
N GLU A 358 -13.28 11.52 -19.48
CA GLU A 358 -14.59 11.26 -18.90
C GLU A 358 -15.45 12.54 -18.95
N PRO A 359 -16.72 12.48 -19.41
CA PRO A 359 -17.53 13.67 -19.69
C PRO A 359 -17.70 14.67 -18.53
N SER A 360 -17.59 14.24 -17.27
CA SER A 360 -17.71 15.13 -16.12
C SER A 360 -16.47 16.00 -15.86
N PHE A 361 -15.34 15.70 -16.50
CA PHE A 361 -14.15 16.56 -16.55
C PHE A 361 -14.13 17.58 -17.71
N ALA A 362 -15.04 17.47 -18.69
CA ALA A 362 -14.98 18.22 -19.95
C ALA A 362 -15.42 19.70 -19.87
N GLN A 363 -14.91 20.49 -18.90
CA GLN A 363 -15.25 21.92 -18.78
C GLN A 363 -14.43 22.82 -19.73
N ARG A 364 -13.16 22.49 -20.01
CA ARG A 364 -12.23 23.29 -20.85
C ARG A 364 -11.54 22.52 -21.99
N GLY A 365 -11.92 21.25 -22.19
CA GLY A 365 -11.20 20.31 -23.08
C GLY A 365 -9.92 19.77 -22.45
N ASP A 366 -9.50 18.58 -22.85
CA ASP A 366 -8.49 17.77 -22.15
C ASP A 366 -7.14 18.50 -21.95
N GLU A 367 -6.59 19.12 -23.00
CA GLU A 367 -5.31 19.84 -22.91
C GLU A 367 -5.39 21.05 -21.97
N GLY A 368 -6.50 21.81 -22.03
CA GLY A 368 -6.72 22.97 -21.17
C GLY A 368 -6.90 22.60 -19.70
N GLU A 369 -7.57 21.47 -19.42
CA GLU A 369 -7.73 20.99 -18.05
C GLU A 369 -6.42 20.45 -17.46
N ALA A 370 -5.65 19.70 -18.25
CA ALA A 370 -4.34 19.21 -17.82
C ALA A 370 -3.38 20.37 -17.48
N GLU A 371 -3.34 21.41 -18.31
CA GLU A 371 -2.56 22.61 -18.04
C GLU A 371 -3.03 23.35 -16.78
N PHE A 372 -4.34 23.47 -16.58
CA PHE A 372 -4.90 24.12 -15.38
C PHE A 372 -4.54 23.35 -14.10
N ILE A 373 -4.61 22.01 -14.13
CA ILE A 373 -4.20 21.15 -13.01
C ILE A 373 -2.71 21.32 -12.70
N ILE A 374 -1.85 21.44 -13.71
CA ILE A 374 -0.39 21.51 -13.49
C ILE A 374 0.06 22.91 -13.05
N ASN A 375 -0.49 23.96 -13.67
CA ASN A 375 -0.02 25.33 -13.46
C ASN A 375 -0.70 26.02 -12.28
N GLU A 376 -1.93 25.64 -11.93
CA GLU A 376 -2.69 26.19 -10.80
C GLU A 376 -3.28 25.05 -9.93
N PRO A 377 -2.46 24.13 -9.39
CA PRO A 377 -2.93 22.88 -8.79
C PRO A 377 -3.92 23.07 -7.65
N LYS A 378 -3.61 23.94 -6.69
CA LYS A 378 -4.51 24.21 -5.54
C LYS A 378 -5.86 24.78 -6.00
N ARG A 379 -5.84 25.76 -6.91
CA ARG A 379 -7.06 26.39 -7.42
C ARG A 379 -7.89 25.42 -8.24
N SER A 380 -7.24 24.63 -9.10
CA SER A 380 -7.88 23.57 -9.88
C SER A 380 -8.55 22.57 -8.95
N PHE A 381 -7.80 22.03 -7.99
CA PHE A 381 -8.32 21.08 -7.01
C PHE A 381 -9.57 21.59 -6.31
N LEU A 382 -9.55 22.82 -5.77
CA LEU A 382 -10.69 23.39 -5.06
C LEU A 382 -11.93 23.58 -5.94
N SER A 383 -11.75 23.81 -7.24
CA SER A 383 -12.84 24.05 -8.19
C SER A 383 -13.67 22.80 -8.54
N TRP A 384 -13.12 21.62 -8.31
CA TRP A 384 -13.75 20.35 -8.69
C TRP A 384 -14.74 19.80 -7.64
N SER A 385 -15.62 18.89 -8.06
CA SER A 385 -16.49 18.17 -7.10
C SER A 385 -15.69 17.17 -6.26
N THR A 386 -16.30 16.62 -5.20
CA THR A 386 -15.62 15.68 -4.28
C THR A 386 -15.04 14.46 -5.00
N GLY A 387 -15.79 13.83 -5.91
CA GLY A 387 -15.29 12.65 -6.62
C GLY A 387 -14.08 12.96 -7.50
N HIS A 388 -14.11 14.08 -8.22
CA HIS A 388 -12.98 14.57 -9.02
C HIS A 388 -11.76 14.88 -8.16
N LYS A 389 -11.95 15.55 -7.01
CA LYS A 389 -10.87 15.82 -6.04
C LYS A 389 -10.18 14.54 -5.59
N ILE A 390 -10.98 13.54 -5.20
CA ILE A 390 -10.46 12.21 -4.80
C ILE A 390 -9.65 11.59 -5.94
N ALA A 391 -10.21 11.52 -7.16
CA ALA A 391 -9.53 10.93 -8.30
C ALA A 391 -8.20 11.64 -8.62
N LEU A 392 -8.20 12.97 -8.69
CA LEU A 392 -6.99 13.76 -8.94
C LEU A 392 -5.94 13.56 -7.83
N HIS A 393 -6.35 13.57 -6.56
CA HIS A 393 -5.45 13.38 -5.43
C HIS A 393 -4.81 11.98 -5.44
N VAL A 394 -5.58 10.93 -5.77
CA VAL A 394 -5.07 9.56 -5.92
C VAL A 394 -4.03 9.49 -7.03
N ILE A 395 -4.32 10.04 -8.21
CA ILE A 395 -3.40 10.01 -9.35
C ILE A 395 -2.12 10.80 -9.05
N ALA A 396 -2.23 12.01 -8.51
CA ALA A 396 -1.06 12.79 -8.10
C ALA A 396 -0.23 12.07 -7.02
N SER A 397 -0.88 11.48 -6.02
CA SER A 397 -0.22 10.72 -4.96
C SER A 397 0.56 9.54 -5.50
N LEU A 398 -0.05 8.73 -6.36
CA LEU A 398 0.59 7.56 -6.96
C LEU A 398 1.72 7.98 -7.91
N THR A 399 1.53 8.99 -8.77
CA THR A 399 2.59 9.45 -9.66
C THR A 399 3.79 10.02 -8.88
N ALA A 400 3.54 10.76 -7.80
CA ALA A 400 4.60 11.34 -6.98
C ALA A 400 5.37 10.28 -6.17
N ARG A 401 4.66 9.28 -5.62
CA ARG A 401 5.22 8.39 -4.59
C ARG A 401 5.53 6.97 -5.07
N ALA A 402 4.81 6.44 -6.06
CA ALA A 402 5.04 5.07 -6.51
C ALA A 402 6.43 4.91 -7.16
N ALA A 403 7.02 3.73 -6.94
CA ALA A 403 8.31 3.31 -7.47
C ALA A 403 8.29 1.80 -7.76
N ARG A 404 9.33 1.28 -8.43
CA ARG A 404 9.44 -0.17 -8.69
C ARG A 404 9.38 -0.98 -7.40
N LYS A 405 8.63 -2.08 -7.43
CA LYS A 405 8.27 -2.91 -6.26
C LYS A 405 7.45 -2.18 -5.18
N SER A 406 6.67 -1.15 -5.53
CA SER A 406 5.67 -0.60 -4.60
C SER A 406 4.46 -1.52 -4.51
N LEU A 407 3.90 -1.64 -3.30
CA LEU A 407 2.60 -2.26 -3.05
C LEU A 407 1.59 -1.17 -2.69
N VAL A 408 0.60 -0.98 -3.57
CA VAL A 408 -0.53 -0.09 -3.37
C VAL A 408 -1.71 -0.90 -2.79
N LEU A 409 -2.35 -0.38 -1.76
CA LEU A 409 -3.51 -0.96 -1.09
C LEU A 409 -4.62 0.08 -1.14
N PHE A 410 -5.64 -0.14 -1.97
CA PHE A 410 -6.70 0.84 -2.20
C PHE A 410 -8.04 0.30 -1.68
N ASP A 411 -8.58 0.94 -0.65
CA ASP A 411 -9.87 0.60 -0.06
C ASP A 411 -10.99 1.48 -0.63
N GLU A 412 -12.03 0.82 -1.15
CA GLU A 412 -13.26 1.40 -1.69
C GLU A 412 -13.02 2.53 -2.73
N PRO A 413 -12.32 2.25 -3.86
CA PRO A 413 -12.05 3.26 -4.89
C PRO A 413 -13.32 3.88 -5.50
N GLU A 414 -14.46 3.19 -5.44
CA GLU A 414 -15.76 3.68 -5.87
C GLU A 414 -16.40 4.71 -4.92
N MET A 415 -15.86 4.90 -3.71
CA MET A 415 -16.46 5.76 -2.70
C MET A 415 -16.55 7.21 -3.21
N HIS A 416 -17.79 7.72 -3.35
CA HIS A 416 -18.11 9.02 -3.91
C HIS A 416 -17.85 9.21 -5.42
N LEU A 417 -17.61 8.13 -6.18
CA LEU A 417 -17.46 8.15 -7.64
C LEU A 417 -18.65 7.49 -8.34
N HIS A 418 -19.10 8.08 -9.45
CA HIS A 418 -20.04 7.39 -10.35
C HIS A 418 -19.32 6.32 -11.18
N PRO A 419 -20.01 5.26 -11.65
CA PRO A 419 -19.37 4.11 -12.30
C PRO A 419 -18.37 4.42 -13.44
N PRO A 420 -18.67 5.33 -14.40
CA PRO A 420 -17.71 5.72 -15.44
C PRO A 420 -16.41 6.30 -14.89
N LEU A 421 -16.50 7.16 -13.86
CA LEU A 421 -15.33 7.78 -13.25
C LEU A 421 -14.51 6.77 -12.44
N THR A 422 -15.15 5.79 -11.79
CA THR A 422 -14.43 4.66 -11.17
C THR A 422 -13.63 3.87 -12.21
N ALA A 423 -14.22 3.55 -13.36
CA ALA A 423 -13.52 2.84 -14.44
C ALA A 423 -12.33 3.66 -14.98
N ALA A 424 -12.53 4.96 -15.21
CA ALA A 424 -11.46 5.87 -15.62
C ALA A 424 -10.32 5.94 -14.60
N LEU A 425 -10.65 6.04 -13.30
CA LEU A 425 -9.65 6.02 -12.23
C LEU A 425 -8.84 4.72 -12.23
N MET A 426 -9.51 3.57 -12.36
CA MET A 426 -8.81 2.27 -12.44
C MET A 426 -7.88 2.19 -13.64
N GLN A 427 -8.29 2.72 -14.81
CA GLN A 427 -7.45 2.81 -15.99
C GLN A 427 -6.22 3.70 -15.77
N SER A 428 -6.40 4.88 -15.18
CA SER A 428 -5.32 5.80 -14.82
C SER A 428 -4.33 5.18 -13.84
N ILE A 429 -4.81 4.44 -12.85
CA ILE A 429 -3.95 3.70 -11.91
C ILE A 429 -3.12 2.65 -12.65
N ARG A 430 -3.69 1.90 -13.60
CA ARG A 430 -2.94 0.91 -14.40
C ARG A 430 -1.81 1.55 -15.21
N VAL A 431 -2.00 2.76 -15.75
CA VAL A 431 -0.92 3.52 -16.43
C VAL A 431 0.27 3.70 -15.50
N ILE A 432 0.02 4.17 -14.27
CA ILE A 432 1.09 4.41 -13.28
C ILE A 432 1.77 3.10 -12.88
N LEU A 433 0.99 2.08 -12.54
CA LEU A 433 1.52 0.80 -12.06
C LEU A 433 2.37 0.09 -13.12
N GLU A 434 1.98 0.18 -14.39
CA GLU A 434 2.75 -0.41 -15.48
C GLU A 434 4.08 0.34 -15.68
N GLU A 435 4.05 1.67 -15.73
CA GLU A 435 5.25 2.49 -15.93
C GLU A 435 6.29 2.25 -14.83
N VAL A 436 5.86 2.22 -13.57
CA VAL A 436 6.78 2.09 -12.44
C VAL A 436 7.05 0.64 -12.04
N ASN A 437 6.36 -0.36 -12.62
CA ASN A 437 6.41 -1.77 -12.20
C ASN A 437 6.05 -1.94 -10.71
N ALA A 438 4.84 -1.50 -10.36
CA ALA A 438 4.24 -1.64 -9.04
C ALA A 438 2.99 -2.52 -9.08
N PHE A 439 2.49 -2.88 -7.90
CA PHE A 439 1.34 -3.75 -7.71
C PHE A 439 0.26 -3.04 -6.92
N CYS A 440 -1.01 -3.33 -7.20
CA CYS A 440 -2.13 -2.81 -6.43
C CYS A 440 -3.08 -3.92 -6.00
N ILE A 441 -3.48 -3.90 -4.74
CA ILE A 441 -4.57 -4.71 -4.21
C ILE A 441 -5.71 -3.77 -3.85
N VAL A 442 -6.87 -4.00 -4.47
CA VAL A 442 -8.05 -3.16 -4.30
C VAL A 442 -9.07 -3.91 -3.46
N ALA A 443 -9.59 -3.31 -2.40
CA ALA A 443 -10.80 -3.78 -1.72
C ALA A 443 -12.00 -2.98 -2.22
N THR A 444 -13.07 -3.66 -2.62
CA THR A 444 -14.23 -3.02 -3.26
C THR A 444 -15.51 -3.79 -2.97
N HIS A 445 -16.64 -3.11 -3.04
CA HIS A 445 -17.97 -3.72 -3.15
C HIS A 445 -18.62 -3.42 -4.52
N SER A 446 -17.91 -2.73 -5.41
CA SER A 446 -18.40 -2.33 -6.72
C SER A 446 -18.10 -3.39 -7.78
N PRO A 447 -19.14 -3.96 -8.42
CA PRO A 447 -18.95 -4.84 -9.57
C PRO A 447 -18.24 -4.16 -10.75
N VAL A 448 -18.25 -2.83 -10.83
CA VAL A 448 -17.58 -2.05 -11.89
C VAL A 448 -16.07 -2.24 -11.85
N VAL A 449 -15.48 -2.33 -10.66
CA VAL A 449 -14.03 -2.53 -10.49
C VAL A 449 -13.62 -3.92 -11.00
N VAL A 450 -14.43 -4.94 -10.72
CA VAL A 450 -14.15 -6.31 -11.18
C VAL A 450 -14.54 -6.54 -12.63
N GLN A 451 -15.49 -5.77 -13.19
CA GLN A 451 -15.79 -5.74 -14.62
C GLN A 451 -14.56 -5.34 -15.45
N GLU A 452 -13.68 -4.51 -14.89
CA GLU A 452 -12.42 -4.06 -15.50
C GLU A 452 -11.21 -4.95 -15.14
N THR A 453 -11.43 -6.12 -14.54
CA THR A 453 -10.38 -7.01 -14.02
C THR A 453 -10.63 -8.46 -14.44
N LEU A 454 -9.57 -9.21 -14.78
CA LEU A 454 -9.70 -10.64 -15.10
C LEU A 454 -10.08 -11.45 -13.85
N ALA A 455 -10.96 -12.43 -13.99
CA ALA A 455 -11.44 -13.25 -12.86
C ALA A 455 -10.30 -13.90 -12.07
N ARG A 456 -9.21 -14.26 -12.75
CA ARG A 456 -8.01 -14.83 -12.10
C ARG A 456 -7.31 -13.87 -11.13
N HIS A 457 -7.47 -12.56 -11.33
CA HIS A 457 -6.99 -11.50 -10.46
C HIS A 457 -8.06 -11.03 -9.46
N VAL A 458 -9.24 -11.67 -9.43
CA VAL A 458 -10.32 -11.36 -8.48
C VAL A 458 -10.38 -12.42 -7.39
N ARG A 459 -10.63 -11.98 -6.15
CA ARG A 459 -10.97 -12.85 -5.02
C ARG A 459 -12.24 -12.35 -4.34
N VAL A 460 -13.25 -13.22 -4.30
CA VAL A 460 -14.46 -13.04 -3.52
C VAL A 460 -14.16 -13.34 -2.05
N VAL A 461 -14.30 -12.32 -1.21
CA VAL A 461 -14.09 -12.37 0.23
C VAL A 461 -15.42 -12.59 0.93
N THR A 462 -15.54 -13.73 1.61
CA THR A 462 -16.71 -14.06 2.43
C THR A 462 -16.29 -14.35 3.86
N ARG A 463 -17.20 -14.16 4.81
CA ARG A 463 -16.95 -14.39 6.23
C ARG A 463 -17.97 -15.37 6.80
N ALA A 464 -17.49 -16.39 7.50
CA ALA A 464 -18.30 -17.35 8.24
C ALA A 464 -17.83 -17.36 9.70
N GLY A 465 -18.57 -16.66 10.58
CA GLY A 465 -18.12 -16.41 11.94
C GLY A 465 -16.84 -15.59 11.97
N ASP A 466 -15.77 -16.15 12.54
CA ASP A 466 -14.45 -15.53 12.62
C ASP A 466 -13.49 -15.93 11.49
N THR A 467 -13.92 -16.82 10.59
CA THR A 467 -13.10 -17.28 9.47
C THR A 467 -13.40 -16.47 8.22
N VAL A 468 -12.33 -15.98 7.59
CA VAL A 468 -12.38 -15.36 6.27
C VAL A 468 -12.08 -16.41 5.21
N HIS A 469 -12.89 -16.43 4.16
CA HIS A 469 -12.73 -17.30 3.00
C HIS A 469 -12.42 -16.48 1.75
N LEU A 470 -11.46 -16.96 0.96
CA LEU A 470 -10.98 -16.32 -0.26
C LEU A 470 -11.19 -17.26 -1.43
N LYS A 471 -12.11 -16.91 -2.34
CA LYS A 471 -12.43 -17.74 -3.51
C LYS A 471 -12.25 -16.95 -4.78
N GLN A 472 -11.82 -17.59 -5.86
CA GLN A 472 -11.90 -16.99 -7.18
C GLN A 472 -13.38 -17.00 -7.65
N PRO A 473 -13.84 -16.00 -8.44
CA PRO A 473 -15.14 -16.07 -9.11
C PRO A 473 -15.26 -17.32 -10.01
N GLU A 474 -16.48 -17.83 -10.16
CA GLU A 474 -16.78 -18.96 -11.06
C GLU A 474 -16.88 -18.52 -12.53
N LEU A 475 -17.31 -17.27 -12.76
CA LEU A 475 -17.43 -16.66 -14.07
C LEU A 475 -16.23 -15.75 -14.37
N GLU A 476 -15.96 -15.56 -15.67
CA GLU A 476 -15.04 -14.49 -16.08
C GLU A 476 -15.67 -13.14 -15.74
N THR A 477 -14.87 -12.23 -15.16
CA THR A 477 -15.36 -10.93 -14.69
C THR A 477 -15.09 -9.83 -15.71
N PHE A 478 -14.02 -9.94 -16.50
CA PHE A 478 -13.65 -8.91 -17.45
C PHE A 478 -14.70 -8.74 -18.55
N GLY A 479 -15.33 -7.56 -18.61
CA GLY A 479 -16.39 -7.22 -19.57
C GLY A 479 -17.76 -7.85 -19.29
N GLU A 480 -17.94 -8.55 -18.17
CA GLU A 480 -19.22 -9.20 -17.82
C GLU A 480 -20.28 -8.18 -17.39
N ASN A 481 -21.56 -8.53 -17.47
CA ASN A 481 -22.66 -7.69 -17.03
C ASN A 481 -22.62 -7.44 -15.52
N VAL A 482 -22.65 -6.17 -15.10
CA VAL A 482 -22.68 -5.72 -13.70
C VAL A 482 -23.76 -6.43 -12.88
N GLY A 483 -24.94 -6.69 -13.45
CA GLY A 483 -26.03 -7.40 -12.78
C GLY A 483 -25.73 -8.88 -12.52
N ILE A 484 -25.08 -9.55 -13.47
CA ILE A 484 -24.62 -10.95 -13.31
C ILE A 484 -23.52 -11.00 -12.26
N LEU A 485 -22.54 -10.10 -12.33
CA LEU A 485 -21.48 -9.99 -11.32
C LEU A 485 -22.04 -9.73 -9.93
N THR A 486 -23.05 -8.86 -9.83
CA THR A 486 -23.73 -8.60 -8.56
C THR A 486 -24.41 -9.85 -8.02
N TYR A 487 -25.08 -10.61 -8.88
CA TYR A 487 -25.74 -11.85 -8.50
C TYR A 487 -24.74 -12.93 -8.07
N ASP A 488 -23.68 -13.16 -8.84
CA ASP A 488 -22.65 -14.17 -8.57
C ASP A 488 -21.90 -13.88 -7.26
N ILE A 489 -21.46 -12.64 -7.08
CA ILE A 489 -20.57 -12.25 -5.97
C ILE A 489 -21.33 -12.04 -4.67
N PHE A 490 -22.48 -11.37 -4.74
CA PHE A 490 -23.26 -11.07 -3.55
C PHE A 490 -24.37 -12.06 -3.29
N GLY A 491 -24.64 -12.99 -4.21
CA GLY A 491 -25.72 -13.97 -4.09
C GLY A 491 -27.02 -13.28 -3.76
N LEU A 492 -27.44 -12.29 -4.58
CA LEU A 492 -28.69 -11.53 -4.39
C LEU A 492 -29.80 -12.51 -4.01
N VAL A 493 -30.08 -12.61 -2.72
CA VAL A 493 -31.06 -13.56 -2.24
C VAL A 493 -32.38 -12.92 -2.58
N ALA A 494 -32.99 -13.40 -3.66
CA ALA A 494 -34.36 -13.09 -4.05
C ALA A 494 -35.38 -13.24 -2.89
N SER A 495 -34.98 -13.84 -1.75
CA SER A 495 -35.82 -14.08 -0.58
C SER A 495 -36.03 -12.88 0.35
N SER A 496 -35.58 -11.66 0.02
CA SER A 496 -35.77 -10.50 0.93
C SER A 496 -35.86 -9.13 0.23
N THR A 497 -36.26 -9.10 -1.03
CA THR A 497 -36.52 -7.82 -1.71
C THR A 497 -38.00 -7.48 -1.64
N ASP A 498 -38.32 -6.31 -1.09
CA ASP A 498 -39.67 -5.73 -0.95
C ASP A 498 -40.51 -5.85 -2.24
N PHE A 499 -39.88 -5.74 -3.42
CA PHE A 499 -40.61 -5.87 -4.69
C PHE A 499 -41.18 -7.28 -4.94
N HIS A 500 -40.53 -8.35 -4.48
CA HIS A 500 -41.10 -9.71 -4.62
C HIS A 500 -42.34 -9.86 -3.73
N GLU A 501 -42.32 -9.29 -2.52
CA GLU A 501 -43.48 -9.28 -1.63
C GLU A 501 -44.63 -8.48 -2.24
N VAL A 502 -44.36 -7.30 -2.80
CA VAL A 502 -45.37 -6.49 -3.50
C VAL A 502 -45.96 -7.25 -4.70
N LEU A 503 -45.11 -7.86 -5.53
CA LEU A 503 -45.58 -8.65 -6.67
C LEU A 503 -46.36 -9.91 -6.22
N ASP A 504 -45.93 -10.56 -5.14
CA ASP A 504 -46.64 -11.69 -4.54
C ASP A 504 -48.02 -11.27 -4.03
N LEU A 505 -48.13 -10.14 -3.32
CA LEU A 505 -49.43 -9.60 -2.86
C LEU A 505 -50.37 -9.24 -4.01
N LEU A 506 -49.83 -8.71 -5.12
CA LEU A 506 -50.61 -8.42 -6.33
C LEU A 506 -51.12 -9.70 -7.01
N VAL A 507 -50.32 -10.75 -7.03
CA VAL A 507 -50.71 -12.07 -7.56
C VAL A 507 -51.71 -12.76 -6.63
N ASP A 508 -51.49 -12.71 -5.31
CA ASP A 508 -52.36 -13.30 -4.29
C ASP A 508 -53.74 -12.63 -4.22
N ALA A 509 -53.85 -11.39 -4.69
CA ALA A 509 -55.12 -10.68 -4.91
C ALA A 509 -55.90 -11.16 -6.16
N ASP A 510 -55.44 -12.25 -6.83
CA ASP A 510 -56.04 -12.86 -8.02
C ASP A 510 -56.14 -11.88 -9.21
N LEU A 511 -55.21 -10.91 -9.28
CA LEU A 511 -55.10 -9.99 -10.41
C LEU A 511 -54.43 -10.68 -11.59
N GLY A 512 -55.04 -10.58 -12.78
CA GLY A 512 -54.45 -11.08 -14.02
C GLY A 512 -53.21 -10.29 -14.43
N LEU A 513 -52.32 -10.91 -15.21
CA LEU A 513 -51.05 -10.31 -15.66
C LEU A 513 -51.25 -8.92 -16.31
N GLU A 514 -52.28 -8.76 -17.13
CA GLU A 514 -52.59 -7.49 -17.81
C GLU A 514 -52.95 -6.37 -16.83
N VAL A 515 -53.68 -6.70 -15.76
CA VAL A 515 -54.05 -5.74 -14.71
C VAL A 515 -52.81 -5.35 -13.93
N ILE A 516 -51.99 -6.33 -13.55
CA ILE A 516 -50.73 -6.10 -12.82
C ILE A 516 -49.79 -5.22 -13.66
N GLU A 517 -49.59 -5.53 -14.95
CA GLU A 517 -48.76 -4.71 -15.84
C GLU A 517 -49.30 -3.28 -15.99
N GLY A 518 -50.62 -3.12 -16.06
CA GLY A 518 -51.28 -1.82 -16.14
C GLY A 518 -51.09 -0.93 -14.91
N LEU A 519 -50.66 -1.47 -13.77
CA LEU A 519 -50.33 -0.69 -12.57
C LEU A 519 -48.96 0.01 -12.67
N PHE A 520 -48.09 -0.39 -13.60
CA PHE A 520 -46.74 0.15 -13.74
C PHE A 520 -46.59 0.99 -15.01
N THR A 521 -45.91 2.13 -14.93
CA THR A 521 -45.58 2.97 -16.08
C THR A 521 -44.15 3.49 -15.95
N PRO A 522 -43.19 3.02 -16.78
CA PRO A 522 -43.32 1.98 -17.81
C PRO A 522 -43.68 0.59 -17.24
N ALA A 523 -44.17 -0.30 -18.10
CA ALA A 523 -44.59 -1.66 -17.72
C ALA A 523 -43.46 -2.46 -17.04
N LEU A 524 -43.82 -3.56 -16.38
CA LEU A 524 -42.88 -4.42 -15.68
C LEU A 524 -41.69 -4.82 -16.56
N SER A 525 -40.49 -4.85 -15.97
CA SER A 525 -39.29 -5.36 -16.63
C SER A 525 -39.47 -6.83 -16.99
N GLY A 526 -38.72 -7.32 -17.98
CA GLY A 526 -38.78 -8.74 -18.39
C GLY A 526 -38.54 -9.71 -17.23
N GLN A 527 -37.67 -9.34 -16.28
CA GLN A 527 -37.42 -10.13 -15.07
C GLN A 527 -38.63 -10.15 -14.12
N ALA A 528 -39.20 -8.98 -13.80
CA ALA A 528 -40.36 -8.89 -12.91
C ALA A 528 -41.61 -9.56 -13.52
N ARG A 529 -41.81 -9.39 -14.83
CA ARG A 529 -42.87 -10.06 -15.59
C ARG A 529 -42.71 -11.58 -15.56
N GLY A 530 -41.50 -12.09 -15.81
CA GLY A 530 -41.21 -13.52 -15.73
C GLY A 530 -41.48 -14.10 -14.33
N TYR A 531 -41.15 -13.34 -13.28
CA TYR A 531 -41.46 -13.73 -11.90
C TYR A 531 -42.98 -13.83 -11.66
N VAL A 532 -43.75 -12.79 -11.99
CA VAL A 532 -45.22 -12.76 -11.84
C VAL A 532 -45.87 -13.91 -12.61
N MET A 533 -45.47 -14.13 -13.87
CA MET A 533 -45.99 -15.25 -14.68
C MET A 533 -45.73 -16.61 -14.02
N SER A 534 -44.54 -16.80 -13.44
CA SER A 534 -44.21 -18.05 -12.75
C SER A 534 -45.06 -18.29 -11.50
N LYS A 535 -45.49 -17.24 -10.81
CA LYS A 535 -46.33 -17.30 -9.62
C LYS A 535 -47.80 -17.56 -9.98
N ILE A 536 -48.35 -16.85 -10.97
CA ILE A 536 -49.71 -17.08 -11.48
C ILE A 536 -49.87 -18.53 -11.97
N ALA A 537 -48.90 -19.04 -12.75
CA ALA A 537 -48.94 -20.42 -13.21
C ALA A 537 -48.91 -21.46 -12.07
N ARG A 538 -48.27 -21.15 -10.94
CA ARG A 538 -48.24 -22.02 -9.75
C ARG A 538 -49.52 -21.94 -8.92
N SER A 539 -50.18 -20.79 -8.85
CA SER A 539 -51.48 -20.65 -8.16
C SER A 539 -52.59 -21.35 -8.93
N GLU A 540 -52.54 -21.33 -10.26
CA GLU A 540 -53.49 -22.06 -11.13
C GLU A 540 -53.34 -23.59 -11.04
N GLN A 541 -52.15 -24.11 -10.75
CA GLN A 541 -51.93 -25.56 -10.53
C GLN A 541 -52.36 -26.07 -9.15
N LYS A 542 -52.62 -25.16 -8.18
CA LYS A 542 -53.06 -25.49 -6.82
C LYS A 542 -54.58 -25.35 -6.61
N LYS A 543 -55.27 -24.66 -7.53
CA LYS A 543 -56.73 -24.64 -7.65
C LYS A 543 -57.17 -25.89 -8.43
#